data_AF-A0A2S8ZWE0-F1
#
_entry.id   AF-A0A2S8ZWE0-F1
#
_cell.length_a   1.000
_cell.length_b   1.000
_cell.length_c   1.000
_cell.angle_alpha   90.00
_cell.angle_beta   90.00
_cell.angle_gamma   90.00
#
_symmetry.space_group_name_H-M   'P 1'
#
loop_
_entity.id
_entity.type
_entity.pdbx_description
1 polymer ?
#
loop_
_entity_poly.entity_id
_entity_poly.type
_entity_poly.pdbx_seq_one_letter_code
_entity_poly.pdbx_strand_id
1 'polypeptide(L)'
;MKKIIFSLCMLIGTFCFSQTVTKKYNSYSNRYDYFDSSSNLIGYEKYNSYSGRWEYYSLKSPQQSRQPYQYKDPEQLDISNLGNAATTLQNRYNDNRRKAQTVIDDIVYQIKSMNISDSRKSKILNAFNETVNMNIRRISNGEINWLYDVSNIIIKNTTE
;
A
#
# COMPACT_ATOMS: atom_id res chain seq x y z
N MET A 1 72.57 2.79 14.58
CA MET A 1 71.96 3.98 13.95
C MET A 1 70.92 3.63 12.88
N LYS A 2 71.23 2.84 11.84
CA LYS A 2 70.27 2.48 10.77
C LYS A 2 68.94 1.86 11.25
N LYS A 3 68.97 0.97 12.26
CA LYS A 3 67.75 0.34 12.82
C LYS A 3 66.86 1.31 13.62
N ILE A 4 67.47 2.30 14.28
CA ILE A 4 66.73 3.34 15.03
C ILE A 4 66.02 4.29 14.06
N ILE A 5 66.69 4.67 12.96
CA ILE A 5 66.11 5.52 11.91
C ILE A 5 64.89 4.85 11.26
N PHE A 6 64.97 3.54 10.99
CA PHE A 6 63.84 2.80 10.40
C PHE A 6 62.62 2.72 11.34
N SER A 7 62.83 2.46 12.64
CA SER A 7 61.74 2.50 13.62
C SER A 7 61.16 3.91 13.81
N LEU A 8 61.99 4.95 13.75
CA LEU A 8 61.52 6.34 13.84
C LEU A 8 60.65 6.71 12.62
N CYS A 9 61.04 6.29 11.42
CA CYS A 9 60.24 6.49 10.20
C CYS A 9 58.88 5.77 10.23
N MET A 10 58.82 4.54 10.78
CA MET A 10 57.56 3.80 10.95
C MET A 10 56.62 4.47 11.96
N LEU A 11 57.15 5.02 13.06
CA LEU A 11 56.37 5.70 14.10
C LEU A 11 55.82 7.06 13.62
N ILE A 12 56.53 7.76 12.74
CA ILE A 12 56.06 9.03 12.16
C ILE A 12 54.93 8.78 11.15
N GLY A 13 54.96 7.64 10.44
CA GLY A 13 53.95 7.29 9.43
C GLY A 13 52.53 7.07 9.98
N THR A 14 52.36 6.75 11.26
CA THR A 14 51.02 6.54 11.87
C THR A 14 50.33 7.83 12.30
N PHE A 15 51.05 8.96 12.37
CA PHE A 15 50.48 10.26 12.75
C PHE A 15 49.89 11.06 11.56
N CYS A 16 49.96 10.55 10.33
CA CYS A 16 49.55 11.29 9.14
C CYS A 16 48.06 11.20 8.79
N PHE A 17 47.23 10.51 9.57
CA PHE A 17 45.79 10.43 9.33
C PHE A 17 45.02 11.38 10.26
N SER A 18 45.01 12.68 9.93
CA SER A 18 44.11 13.63 10.58
C SER A 18 42.71 13.49 9.95
N GLN A 19 41.74 12.96 10.71
CA GLN A 19 40.33 13.03 10.32
C GLN A 19 39.90 14.50 10.36
N THR A 20 39.63 15.07 9.19
CA THR A 20 39.21 16.47 9.05
C THR A 20 37.72 16.66 9.32
N VAL A 21 36.95 15.56 9.43
CA VAL A 21 35.51 15.57 9.64
C VAL A 21 35.08 14.49 10.64
N THR A 22 34.24 14.87 11.61
CA THR A 22 33.63 13.95 12.58
C THR A 22 32.17 13.70 12.24
N LYS A 23 31.73 12.43 12.16
CA LYS A 23 30.32 12.03 11.97
C LYS A 23 29.70 11.63 13.31
N LYS A 24 28.57 12.22 13.67
CA LYS A 24 27.84 11.92 14.92
C LYS A 24 26.35 11.76 14.65
N TYR A 25 25.74 10.71 15.18
CA TYR A 25 24.28 10.54 15.09
C TYR A 25 23.57 11.50 16.05
N ASN A 26 22.53 12.17 15.55
CA ASN A 26 21.66 13.05 16.29
C ASN A 26 20.27 12.42 16.39
N SER A 27 19.96 11.85 17.55
CA SER A 27 18.69 11.17 17.82
C SER A 27 17.49 12.12 17.83
N TYR A 28 17.69 13.40 18.19
CA TYR A 28 16.61 14.39 18.20
C TYR A 28 16.10 14.69 16.78
N SER A 29 17.00 14.78 15.81
CA SER A 29 16.67 15.07 14.40
C SER A 29 16.69 13.84 13.49
N ASN A 30 16.94 12.65 14.03
CA ASN A 30 17.08 11.38 13.30
C ASN A 30 17.98 11.51 12.05
N ARG A 31 19.18 12.07 12.25
CA ARG A 31 20.13 12.37 11.16
C ARG A 31 21.57 12.20 11.64
N TYR A 32 22.52 12.04 10.72
CA TYR A 32 23.94 12.09 11.03
C TYR A 32 24.50 13.47 10.75
N ASP A 33 25.06 14.11 11.77
CA ASP A 33 25.67 15.43 11.70
C ASP A 33 27.19 15.29 11.44
N TYR A 34 27.73 16.12 10.55
CA TYR A 34 29.15 16.17 10.18
C TYR A 34 29.78 17.47 10.67
N PHE A 35 30.88 17.37 11.43
CA PHE A 35 31.57 18.51 12.04
C PHE A 35 33.00 18.63 11.51
N ASP A 36 33.51 19.85 11.35
CA ASP A 36 34.93 20.08 11.06
C ASP A 36 35.80 20.00 12.32
N SER A 37 37.12 20.14 12.14
CA SER A 37 38.12 20.16 13.21
C SER A 37 37.92 21.29 14.22
N SER A 38 37.14 22.33 13.88
CA SER A 38 36.78 23.44 14.76
C SER A 38 35.41 23.24 15.43
N SER A 39 34.85 22.03 15.35
CA SER A 39 33.53 21.66 15.89
C SER A 39 32.35 22.41 15.28
N ASN A 40 32.53 23.02 14.10
CA ASN A 40 31.43 23.63 13.37
C ASN A 40 30.71 22.57 12.53
N LEU A 41 29.37 22.64 12.49
CA LEU A 41 28.56 21.74 11.66
C LEU A 41 28.75 22.11 10.18
N ILE A 42 29.25 21.18 9.38
CA ILE A 42 29.55 21.37 7.94
C ILE A 42 28.54 20.71 7.02
N GLY A 43 27.70 19.81 7.54
CA GLY A 43 26.67 19.11 6.79
C GLY A 43 25.94 18.05 7.62
N TYR A 44 24.92 17.43 7.04
CA TYR A 44 24.20 16.31 7.67
C TYR A 44 23.64 15.33 6.64
N GLU A 45 23.43 14.08 7.04
CA GLU A 45 22.72 13.04 6.27
C GLU A 45 21.39 12.68 6.92
N LYS A 46 20.33 12.65 6.13
CA LYS A 46 18.99 12.24 6.58
C LYS A 46 18.41 11.15 5.68
N TYR A 47 17.78 10.15 6.28
CA TYR A 47 17.07 9.11 5.53
C TYR A 47 15.77 9.66 4.96
N ASN A 48 15.56 9.46 3.66
CA ASN A 48 14.34 9.82 2.97
C ASN A 48 13.50 8.56 2.72
N SER A 49 12.35 8.47 3.39
CA SER A 49 11.44 7.32 3.31
C SER A 49 10.79 7.18 1.93
N TYR A 50 10.65 8.27 1.17
CA TYR A 50 10.05 8.25 -0.16
C TYR A 50 11.02 7.72 -1.21
N SER A 51 12.28 8.14 -1.15
CA SER A 51 13.32 7.70 -2.10
C SER A 51 14.08 6.46 -1.63
N GLY A 52 13.88 6.02 -0.39
CA GLY A 52 14.49 4.81 0.19
C GLY A 52 16.00 4.90 0.40
N ARG A 53 16.55 6.12 0.56
CA ARG A 53 18.01 6.35 0.62
C ARG A 53 18.40 7.46 1.59
N TRP A 54 19.65 7.44 2.04
CA TRP A 54 20.28 8.53 2.80
C TRP A 54 20.71 9.65 1.86
N GLU A 55 20.35 10.89 2.19
CA GLU A 55 20.65 12.08 1.39
C GLU A 55 21.54 13.03 2.20
N TYR A 56 22.67 13.46 1.62
CA TYR A 56 23.67 14.36 2.25
C TYR A 56 23.39 15.83 1.92
N TYR A 57 23.46 16.70 2.92
CA TYR A 57 23.19 18.13 2.83
C TYR A 57 24.40 18.91 3.35
N SER A 58 25.11 19.63 2.48
CA SER A 58 26.24 20.49 2.88
C SER A 58 25.76 21.85 3.42
N LEU A 59 26.48 22.37 4.42
CA LEU A 59 26.34 23.70 5.00
C LEU A 59 27.50 24.64 4.67
N LYS A 60 28.62 24.12 4.15
CA LYS A 60 29.70 24.94 3.59
C LYS A 60 29.21 25.48 2.25
N SER A 61 29.15 26.80 2.10
CA SER A 61 28.78 27.44 0.84
C SER A 61 29.88 27.27 -0.20
N PRO A 62 29.64 26.61 -1.34
CA PRO A 62 29.88 27.21 -2.62
C PRO A 62 28.62 27.97 -3.02
N GLN A 63 28.78 29.07 -3.75
CA GLN A 63 27.72 29.64 -4.60
C GLN A 63 27.35 28.61 -5.69
N GLN A 64 26.78 27.49 -5.30
CA GLN A 64 25.81 26.80 -6.12
C GLN A 64 24.50 27.20 -5.50
N SER A 65 23.87 28.20 -6.12
CA SER A 65 22.43 28.38 -6.05
C SER A 65 21.83 26.99 -6.07
N ARG A 66 21.40 26.50 -4.90
CA ARG A 66 20.35 25.50 -4.83
C ARG A 66 19.28 26.14 -5.67
N GLN A 67 19.11 25.68 -6.91
CA GLN A 67 17.94 26.03 -7.69
C GLN A 67 16.80 25.77 -6.71
N PRO A 68 16.05 26.81 -6.29
CA PRO A 68 14.98 26.63 -5.32
C PRO A 68 14.21 25.43 -5.83
N TYR A 69 13.92 24.46 -4.95
CA TYR A 69 13.20 23.25 -5.31
C TYR A 69 12.05 23.71 -6.20
N GLN A 70 12.19 23.51 -7.51
CA GLN A 70 11.28 24.13 -8.43
C GLN A 70 9.99 23.41 -8.12
N TYR A 71 9.02 24.15 -7.59
CA TYR A 71 7.73 23.57 -7.26
C TYR A 71 7.27 22.90 -8.54
N LYS A 72 7.41 21.58 -8.55
CA LYS A 72 6.85 20.77 -9.61
C LYS A 72 5.40 20.79 -9.22
N ASP A 73 4.60 21.55 -9.98
CA ASP A 73 3.16 21.51 -9.82
C ASP A 73 2.79 20.03 -9.64
N PRO A 74 2.00 19.69 -8.61
CA PRO A 74 1.56 18.32 -8.39
C PRO A 74 1.12 17.80 -9.74
N GLU A 75 1.61 16.61 -10.11
CA GLU A 75 1.33 16.01 -11.42
C GLU A 75 -0.15 16.20 -11.69
N GLN A 76 -0.46 17.01 -12.71
CA GLN A 76 -1.84 17.31 -13.02
C GLN A 76 -2.43 15.98 -13.46
N LEU A 77 -3.08 15.32 -12.50
CA LEU A 77 -3.82 14.10 -12.77
C LEU A 77 -4.78 14.50 -13.87
N ASP A 78 -4.64 13.88 -15.03
CA ASP A 78 -5.58 14.11 -16.10
C ASP A 78 -6.96 13.73 -15.58
N ILE A 79 -7.76 14.75 -15.22
CA ILE A 79 -9.07 14.60 -14.60
C ILE A 79 -9.97 13.81 -15.56
N SER A 80 -9.68 13.82 -16.87
CA SER A 80 -10.39 12.97 -17.82
C SER A 80 -10.14 11.48 -17.51
N ASN A 81 -8.92 11.07 -17.18
CA ASN A 81 -8.58 9.68 -16.83
C ASN A 81 -9.13 9.27 -15.45
N LEU A 82 -9.16 10.15 -14.46
CA LEU A 82 -9.80 9.91 -13.15
C LEU A 82 -11.33 9.85 -13.27
N GLY A 83 -11.92 10.77 -14.03
CA GLY A 83 -13.34 10.75 -14.39
C GLY A 83 -13.69 9.44 -15.09
N ASN A 84 -12.85 9.01 -16.04
CA ASN A 84 -13.02 7.74 -16.73
C ASN A 84 -12.94 6.54 -15.76
N ALA A 85 -12.01 6.53 -14.80
CA ALA A 85 -11.87 5.43 -13.85
C ALA A 85 -13.05 5.33 -12.86
N ALA A 86 -13.44 6.45 -12.24
CA ALA A 86 -14.57 6.49 -11.30
C ALA A 86 -15.90 6.17 -12.01
N THR A 87 -16.14 6.76 -13.19
CA THR A 87 -17.30 6.44 -14.02
C THR A 87 -17.30 4.98 -14.45
N THR A 88 -16.14 4.42 -14.82
CA THR A 88 -16.03 2.99 -15.15
C THR A 88 -16.39 2.11 -13.97
N LEU A 89 -15.90 2.40 -12.77
CA LEU A 89 -16.23 1.63 -11.56
C LEU A 89 -17.72 1.73 -11.22
N GLN A 90 -18.30 2.93 -11.31
CA GLN A 90 -19.73 3.14 -11.09
C GLN A 90 -20.59 2.39 -12.12
N ASN A 91 -20.21 2.43 -13.40
CA ASN A 91 -20.90 1.70 -14.45
C ASN A 91 -20.83 0.19 -14.23
N ARG A 92 -19.66 -0.34 -13.87
CA ARG A 92 -19.50 -1.76 -13.52
C ARG A 92 -20.38 -2.16 -12.34
N TYR A 93 -20.43 -1.35 -11.29
CA TYR A 93 -21.32 -1.58 -10.15
C TYR A 93 -22.79 -1.59 -10.58
N ASN A 94 -23.22 -0.58 -11.33
CA ASN A 94 -24.59 -0.46 -11.83
C ASN A 94 -24.99 -1.64 -12.72
N ASP A 95 -24.10 -2.04 -13.64
CA ASP A 95 -24.32 -3.17 -14.53
C ASP A 95 -24.41 -4.50 -13.79
N ASN A 96 -23.52 -4.74 -12.82
CA ASN A 96 -23.55 -5.96 -12.03
C ASN A 96 -24.82 -6.03 -11.18
N ARG A 97 -25.21 -4.92 -10.56
CA ARG A 97 -26.47 -4.81 -9.80
C ARG A 97 -27.67 -5.11 -10.71
N ARG A 98 -27.72 -4.51 -11.90
CA ARG A 98 -28.80 -4.73 -12.87
C ARG A 98 -28.87 -6.19 -13.30
N LYS A 99 -27.74 -6.82 -13.65
CA LYS A 99 -27.67 -8.24 -14.01
C LYS A 99 -28.22 -9.14 -12.89
N ALA A 100 -27.80 -8.90 -11.65
CA ALA A 100 -28.28 -9.66 -10.50
C ALA A 100 -29.80 -9.48 -10.29
N GLN A 101 -30.29 -8.25 -10.36
CA GLN A 101 -31.72 -7.96 -10.22
C GLN A 101 -32.55 -8.63 -11.33
N THR A 102 -32.09 -8.59 -12.58
CA THR A 102 -32.78 -9.25 -13.69
C THR A 102 -32.95 -10.76 -13.45
N VAL A 103 -31.92 -11.44 -12.96
CA VAL A 103 -32.01 -12.88 -12.63
C VAL A 103 -32.97 -13.13 -11.46
N ILE A 104 -32.92 -12.29 -10.42
CA ILE A 104 -33.84 -12.38 -9.29
C ILE A 104 -35.28 -12.21 -9.75
N ASP A 105 -35.55 -11.20 -10.58
CA ASP A 105 -36.89 -10.90 -11.09
C ASP A 105 -37.42 -12.04 -11.95
N ASP A 106 -36.58 -12.63 -12.79
CA ASP A 106 -36.92 -13.81 -13.61
C ASP A 106 -37.29 -15.01 -12.72
N ILE A 107 -36.47 -15.34 -11.71
CA ILE A 107 -36.78 -16.44 -10.77
C ILE A 107 -38.10 -16.16 -10.01
N VAL A 108 -38.31 -14.93 -9.53
CA VAL A 108 -39.55 -14.55 -8.86
C VAL A 108 -40.75 -14.69 -9.80
N TYR A 109 -40.61 -14.31 -11.06
CA TYR A 109 -41.63 -14.49 -12.08
C TYR A 109 -41.96 -15.98 -12.28
N GLN A 110 -40.93 -16.82 -12.48
CA GLN A 110 -41.08 -18.27 -12.63
C GLN A 110 -41.80 -18.88 -11.41
N ILE A 111 -41.48 -18.44 -10.20
CA ILE A 111 -42.15 -18.91 -8.98
C ILE A 111 -43.62 -18.52 -8.96
N LYS A 112 -43.94 -17.29 -9.35
CA LYS A 112 -45.33 -16.80 -9.41
C LYS A 112 -46.15 -17.52 -10.49
N SER A 113 -45.53 -17.89 -11.60
CA SER A 113 -46.18 -18.59 -12.71
C SER A 113 -46.39 -20.09 -12.47
N MET A 114 -45.82 -20.68 -11.41
CA MET A 114 -46.01 -22.11 -11.12
C MET A 114 -47.49 -22.46 -10.90
N ASN A 115 -47.92 -23.62 -11.41
CA ASN A 115 -49.26 -24.14 -11.19
C ASN A 115 -49.37 -24.88 -9.83
N ILE A 116 -49.21 -24.13 -8.74
CA ILE A 116 -49.30 -24.60 -7.35
C ILE A 116 -50.10 -23.61 -6.50
N SER A 117 -50.48 -23.99 -5.28
CA SER A 117 -51.24 -23.10 -4.39
C SER A 117 -50.47 -21.84 -4.00
N ASP A 118 -51.16 -20.72 -3.82
CA ASP A 118 -50.55 -19.44 -3.44
C ASP A 118 -49.81 -19.51 -2.10
N SER A 119 -50.32 -20.31 -1.15
CA SER A 119 -49.61 -20.58 0.11
C SER A 119 -48.24 -21.21 -0.14
N ARG A 120 -48.16 -22.15 -1.09
CA ARG A 120 -46.91 -22.83 -1.44
C ARG A 120 -45.97 -21.90 -2.22
N LYS A 121 -46.50 -21.05 -3.12
CA LYS A 121 -45.71 -19.99 -3.78
C LYS A 121 -45.10 -19.04 -2.76
N SER A 122 -45.88 -18.57 -1.80
CA SER A 122 -45.42 -17.66 -0.74
C SER A 122 -44.29 -18.25 0.09
N LYS A 123 -44.41 -19.53 0.49
CA LYS A 123 -43.33 -20.23 1.19
C LYS A 123 -42.04 -20.30 0.37
N ILE A 124 -42.15 -20.62 -0.93
CA ILE A 124 -40.99 -20.69 -1.82
C ILE A 124 -40.34 -19.30 -1.99
N LEU A 125 -41.14 -18.25 -2.22
CA LEU A 125 -40.65 -16.88 -2.35
C LEU A 125 -39.94 -16.40 -1.08
N ASN A 126 -40.50 -16.69 0.10
CA ASN A 126 -39.88 -16.32 1.37
C ASN A 126 -38.55 -17.03 1.57
N ALA A 127 -38.50 -18.35 1.37
CA ALA A 127 -37.26 -19.13 1.47
C ALA A 127 -36.20 -18.66 0.47
N PHE A 128 -36.60 -18.35 -0.77
CA PHE A 128 -35.70 -17.79 -1.78
C PHE A 128 -35.14 -16.44 -1.35
N ASN A 129 -35.98 -15.49 -0.94
CA ASN A 129 -35.55 -14.16 -0.49
C ASN A 129 -34.63 -14.23 0.73
N GLU A 130 -34.93 -15.08 1.71
CA GLU A 130 -34.07 -15.31 2.88
C GLU A 130 -32.71 -15.86 2.46
N THR A 131 -32.68 -16.85 1.55
CA THR A 131 -31.45 -17.46 1.05
C THR A 131 -30.58 -16.44 0.30
N VAL A 132 -31.18 -15.64 -0.58
CA VAL A 132 -30.47 -14.57 -1.32
C VAL A 132 -29.88 -13.56 -0.34
N ASN A 133 -30.68 -13.05 0.61
CA ASN A 133 -30.22 -12.08 1.60
C ASN A 133 -29.10 -12.64 2.49
N MET A 134 -29.20 -13.89 2.90
CA MET A 134 -28.18 -14.55 3.71
C MET A 134 -26.85 -14.66 2.94
N ASN A 135 -26.89 -15.09 1.69
CA ASN A 135 -25.68 -15.22 0.88
C ASN A 135 -25.04 -13.86 0.56
N ILE A 136 -25.84 -12.83 0.27
CA ILE A 136 -25.31 -11.46 0.09
C ILE A 136 -24.59 -10.99 1.36
N ARG A 137 -25.17 -11.22 2.55
CA ARG A 137 -24.53 -10.87 3.83
C ARG A 137 -23.23 -11.63 4.04
N ARG A 138 -23.21 -12.94 3.82
CA ARG A 138 -22.01 -13.78 3.94
C ARG A 138 -20.88 -13.28 3.05
N ILE A 139 -21.17 -12.99 1.78
CA ILE A 139 -20.20 -12.45 0.83
C ILE A 139 -19.70 -11.08 1.27
N SER A 140 -20.61 -10.18 1.66
CA SER A 140 -20.25 -8.82 2.12
C SER A 140 -19.39 -8.83 3.39
N ASN A 141 -19.58 -9.81 4.27
CA ASN A 141 -18.82 -9.97 5.50
C ASN A 141 -17.50 -10.74 5.28
N GLY A 142 -17.23 -11.23 4.08
CA GLY A 142 -16.07 -12.08 3.81
C GLY A 142 -16.16 -13.45 4.52
N GLU A 143 -17.35 -13.89 4.89
CA GLU A 143 -17.57 -15.21 5.48
C GLU A 143 -17.39 -16.25 4.37
N ILE A 144 -16.32 -17.06 4.45
CA ILE A 144 -16.02 -18.11 3.46
C ILE A 144 -16.49 -19.50 3.89
N ASN A 145 -16.84 -19.67 5.18
CA ASN A 145 -17.16 -20.99 5.75
C ASN A 145 -18.38 -21.64 5.10
N TRP A 146 -19.32 -20.86 4.56
CA TRP A 146 -20.50 -21.40 3.87
C TRP A 146 -20.14 -22.21 2.62
N LEU A 147 -18.95 -22.04 2.05
CA LEU A 147 -18.47 -22.87 0.93
C LEU A 147 -18.25 -24.32 1.38
N TYR A 148 -17.81 -24.55 2.62
CA TYR A 148 -17.70 -25.89 3.18
C TYR A 148 -19.09 -26.52 3.39
N ASP A 149 -20.05 -25.75 3.90
CA ASP A 149 -21.43 -26.21 4.10
C ASP A 149 -22.05 -26.65 2.76
N VAL A 150 -21.90 -25.83 1.71
CA VAL A 150 -22.38 -26.14 0.36
C VAL A 150 -21.69 -27.40 -0.19
N SER A 151 -20.38 -27.51 -0.02
CA SER A 151 -19.62 -28.69 -0.46
C SER A 151 -20.13 -29.97 0.23
N ASN A 152 -20.38 -29.92 1.54
CA ASN A 152 -20.91 -31.06 2.30
C ASN A 152 -22.33 -31.45 1.85
N ILE A 153 -23.19 -30.47 1.56
CA ILE A 153 -24.54 -30.72 1.03
C ILE A 153 -24.45 -31.42 -0.33
N ILE A 154 -23.56 -30.95 -1.22
CA ILE A 154 -23.35 -31.58 -2.53
C ILE A 154 -22.87 -33.01 -2.36
N ILE A 155 -21.82 -33.23 -1.55
CA ILE A 155 -21.28 -34.57 -1.29
C ILE A 155 -22.40 -35.50 -0.84
N LYS A 156 -23.15 -35.11 0.21
CA LYS A 156 -24.26 -35.91 0.74
C LYS A 156 -25.26 -36.31 -0.34
N ASN A 157 -25.73 -35.33 -1.13
CA ASN A 157 -26.73 -35.58 -2.17
C ASN A 157 -26.22 -36.41 -3.36
N THR A 158 -24.90 -36.55 -3.52
CA THR A 158 -24.28 -37.36 -4.59
C THR A 158 -23.85 -38.75 -4.13
N THR A 159 -23.73 -38.96 -2.82
CA THR A 159 -23.33 -40.25 -2.22
C THR A 159 -24.51 -41.04 -1.66
N GLU A 160 -25.69 -40.41 -1.53
CA GLU A 160 -26.98 -41.04 -1.27
C GLU A 160 -27.72 -41.30 -2.60
#